data_AF-A0A2W6WBH6-F1
#
_entry.id   AF-A0A2W6WBH6-F1
#
_cell.length_a   1.000
_cell.length_b   1.000
_cell.length_c   1.000
_cell.angle_alpha   90.00
_cell.angle_beta   90.00
_cell.angle_gamma   90.00
#
_symmetry.space_group_name_H-M   'P 1'
#
loop_
_entity.id
_entity.type
_entity.pdbx_description
1 polymer ?
#
loop_
_entity_poly.entity_id
_entity_poly.type
_entity_poly.pdbx_seq_one_letter_code
_entity_poly.pdbx_strand_id
1 'polypeptide(L)'
;MSYIAIEWTYGRPSKGADQDEARASAAAEKVLDAAGVNYAEAESEYQRQWMEFDDEAPMTGAALTWIEARQAADIALTEGWHNTGGASCSIVAG
;
A
#
# COMPACT_ATOMS: atom_id res chain seq x y z
N MET A 1 16.18 3.73 8.07
CA MET A 1 15.49 4.31 6.91
C MET A 1 14.13 3.66 6.91
N SER A 2 13.06 4.45 7.03
CA SER A 2 11.69 3.93 6.88
C SER A 2 11.48 3.56 5.42
N TYR A 3 10.92 2.39 5.16
CA TYR A 3 10.58 1.94 3.81
C TYR A 3 9.23 1.21 3.81
N ILE A 4 8.63 1.06 2.63
CA ILE A 4 7.43 0.25 2.44
C ILE A 4 7.80 -1.05 1.71
N ALA A 5 7.50 -2.18 2.34
CA ALA A 5 7.54 -3.49 1.68
C ALA A 5 6.19 -3.80 1.02
N ILE A 6 6.24 -4.46 -0.15
CA ILE A 6 5.05 -4.96 -0.85
C ILE A 6 4.90 -6.45 -0.59
N GLU A 7 3.73 -6.85 -0.12
CA GLU A 7 3.33 -8.24 0.00
C GLU A 7 2.19 -8.52 -0.97
N TRP A 8 2.43 -9.37 -1.97
CA TRP A 8 1.39 -9.72 -2.95
C TRP A 8 0.29 -10.52 -2.29
N THR A 9 -0.95 -10.03 -2.39
CA THR A 9 -2.15 -10.76 -1.93
C THR A 9 -2.80 -11.54 -3.06
N TYR A 10 -2.64 -11.08 -4.31
CA TYR A 10 -3.17 -11.77 -5.50
C TYR A 10 -2.36 -11.44 -6.76
N GLY A 11 -2.35 -12.36 -7.74
CA GLY A 11 -1.98 -12.02 -9.12
C GLY A 11 -0.49 -11.90 -9.44
N ARG A 12 0.41 -12.29 -8.52
CA ARG A 12 1.87 -12.11 -8.67
C ARG A 12 2.40 -12.72 -9.99
N PRO A 13 3.13 -11.94 -10.82
CA PRO A 13 3.65 -12.44 -12.08
C PRO A 13 4.88 -13.34 -11.83
N SER A 14 5.14 -14.27 -12.75
CA SER A 14 6.32 -15.17 -12.66
C SER A 14 7.64 -14.48 -13.04
N LYS A 15 7.57 -13.30 -13.65
CA LYS A 15 8.71 -12.48 -14.09
C LYS A 15 8.39 -11.01 -13.86
N GLY A 16 9.40 -10.21 -13.53
CA GLY A 16 9.24 -8.77 -13.32
C GLY A 16 8.62 -8.36 -11.99
N ALA A 17 8.24 -9.33 -11.14
CA ALA A 17 7.65 -9.05 -9.82
C ALA A 17 8.49 -8.07 -8.99
N ASP A 18 9.81 -8.25 -8.93
CA ASP A 18 10.69 -7.36 -8.17
C ASP A 18 10.68 -5.90 -8.68
N GLN A 19 10.51 -5.70 -9.99
CA GLN A 19 10.39 -4.37 -10.59
C GLN A 19 9.03 -3.74 -10.29
N ASP A 20 7.97 -4.54 -10.30
CA ASP A 20 6.62 -4.11 -9.98
C ASP A 20 6.51 -3.78 -8.48
N GLU A 21 7.11 -4.60 -7.61
CA GLU A 21 7.25 -4.37 -6.17
C GLU A 21 7.99 -3.04 -5.90
N ALA A 22 9.12 -2.79 -6.56
CA ALA A 22 9.86 -1.54 -6.39
C ALA A 22 9.06 -0.29 -6.83
N ARG A 23 8.30 -0.39 -7.93
CA ARG A 23 7.41 0.71 -8.36
C ARG A 23 6.28 0.94 -7.38
N ALA A 24 5.69 -0.13 -6.87
CA ALA A 24 4.59 -0.09 -5.90
C ALA A 24 5.03 0.45 -4.53
N SER A 25 6.19 0.03 -4.02
CA SER A 25 6.80 0.62 -2.82
C SER A 25 6.98 2.13 -2.99
N ALA A 26 7.60 2.56 -4.08
CA ALA A 26 7.83 3.98 -4.34
C ALA A 26 6.53 4.79 -4.47
N ALA A 27 5.46 4.18 -5.02
CA ALA A 27 4.15 4.81 -5.11
C ALA A 27 3.50 5.00 -3.73
N ALA A 28 3.55 3.98 -2.85
CA ALA A 28 3.04 4.08 -1.48
C ALA A 28 3.85 5.09 -0.65
N GLU A 29 5.18 5.03 -0.71
CA GLU A 29 6.08 5.96 -0.04
C GLU A 29 5.79 7.40 -0.43
N LYS A 30 5.60 7.67 -1.73
CA LYS A 30 5.25 9.00 -2.21
C LYS A 30 3.96 9.56 -1.60
N VAL A 31 2.95 8.73 -1.37
CA VAL A 31 1.68 9.15 -0.73
C VAL A 31 1.93 9.51 0.72
N LEU A 32 2.62 8.65 1.46
CA LEU A 32 2.90 8.84 2.88
C LEU A 32 3.83 10.05 3.12
N ASP A 33 4.88 10.20 2.32
CA ASP A 33 5.79 11.34 2.36
C ASP A 33 5.09 12.66 2.03
N ALA A 34 4.20 12.67 1.03
CA ALA A 34 3.44 13.87 0.67
C ALA A 34 2.46 14.30 1.78
N ALA A 35 1.94 13.34 2.55
CA ALA A 35 1.12 13.60 3.72
C ALA A 35 1.95 13.95 4.98
N GLY A 36 3.27 13.77 4.95
CA GLY A 36 4.17 14.03 6.07
C GLY A 36 3.94 13.11 7.27
N VAL A 37 3.42 11.90 7.03
CA VAL A 37 3.14 10.92 8.08
C VAL A 37 4.29 9.93 8.25
N ASN A 38 4.55 9.51 9.48
CA ASN A 38 5.46 8.40 9.72
C ASN A 38 4.80 7.07 9.31
N TYR A 39 5.54 6.22 8.59
CA TYR A 39 4.98 5.00 8.01
C TYR A 39 4.48 4.02 9.09
N ALA A 40 5.26 3.83 10.16
CA ALA A 40 4.89 2.93 11.26
C ALA A 40 3.71 3.48 12.08
N GLU A 41 3.61 4.80 12.24
CA GLU A 41 2.45 5.42 12.89
C GLU A 41 1.19 5.28 12.04
N ALA A 42 1.31 5.46 10.71
CA ALA A 42 0.20 5.27 9.78
C ALA A 42 -0.29 3.81 9.77
N GLU A 43 0.63 2.83 9.73
CA GLU A 43 0.29 1.42 9.84
C GLU A 43 -0.37 1.10 11.19
N SER A 44 0.20 1.58 12.29
CA SER A 44 -0.35 1.34 13.63
C SER A 44 -1.75 1.94 13.80
N GLU A 45 -2.00 3.12 13.24
CA GLU A 45 -3.29 3.78 13.31
C GLU A 45 -4.32 3.08 12.41
N TYR A 46 -3.90 2.60 11.25
CA TYR A 46 -4.72 1.73 10.41
C TYR A 46 -5.14 0.46 11.15
N GLN A 47 -4.20 -0.26 11.76
CA GLN A 47 -4.51 -1.47 12.53
C GLN A 47 -5.43 -1.18 13.72
N ARG A 48 -5.24 -0.06 14.41
CA ARG A 48 -6.09 0.37 15.52
C ARG A 48 -7.53 0.60 15.05
N GLN A 49 -7.73 1.35 13.98
CA GLN A 49 -9.08 1.63 13.44
C GLN A 49 -9.71 0.39 12.80
N TRP A 50 -8.93 -0.50 12.19
CA TRP A 50 -9.40 -1.79 11.70
C TRP A 50 -10.00 -2.63 12.83
N MET A 51 -9.33 -2.71 13.98
CA MET A 51 -9.85 -3.40 15.16
C MET A 51 -11.12 -2.74 15.74
N GLU A 52 -11.28 -1.43 15.58
CA GLU A 52 -12.42 -0.68 16.12
C GLU A 52 -13.66 -0.81 15.24
N PHE A 53 -13.49 -0.70 13.92
CA PHE A 53 -14.61 -0.59 12.98
C PHE A 53 -14.88 -1.86 12.18
N ASP A 54 -13.88 -2.74 12.01
CA ASP A 54 -13.92 -3.90 11.11
C ASP A 54 -14.30 -3.50 9.66
N ASP A 55 -14.02 -2.24 9.28
CA ASP A 55 -14.31 -1.65 7.98
C ASP A 55 -13.34 -0.49 7.70
N GLU A 56 -12.92 -0.34 6.45
CA GLU A 56 -12.13 0.78 5.95
C GLU A 56 -12.97 2.06 5.74
N ALA A 57 -14.26 1.92 5.43
CA ALA A 57 -15.13 3.05 5.11
C ALA A 57 -15.19 4.16 6.19
N PRO A 58 -15.21 3.87 7.50
CA PRO A 58 -15.19 4.90 8.54
C PRO A 58 -13.79 5.43 8.88
N MET A 59 -12.72 4.90 8.28
CA MET A 59 -11.36 5.25 8.68
C MET A 59 -10.96 6.67 8.25
N THR A 60 -10.18 7.34 9.09
CA THR A 60 -9.77 8.73 8.88
C THR A 60 -8.33 9.00 9.34
N GLY A 61 -7.78 10.16 8.97
CA GLY A 61 -6.44 10.59 9.39
C GLY A 61 -5.35 9.69 8.80
N ALA A 62 -4.36 9.32 9.61
CA ALA A 62 -3.23 8.52 9.16
C ALA A 62 -3.65 7.12 8.65
N ALA A 63 -4.73 6.54 9.18
CA ALA A 63 -5.31 5.30 8.67
C ALA A 63 -5.85 5.44 7.24
N LEU A 64 -6.53 6.55 6.94
CA LEU A 64 -6.99 6.84 5.58
C LEU A 64 -5.81 7.03 4.63
N THR A 65 -4.77 7.75 5.05
CA THR A 65 -3.55 7.92 4.25
C THR A 65 -2.86 6.58 3.98
N TRP A 66 -2.87 5.65 4.94
CA TRP A 66 -2.37 4.29 4.74
C TRP A 66 -3.17 3.52 3.68
N ILE A 67 -4.51 3.62 3.71
CA ILE A 67 -5.39 3.03 2.69
C ILE A 67 -5.08 3.61 1.30
N GLU A 68 -4.95 4.93 1.19
CA GLU A 68 -4.60 5.61 -0.05
C GLU A 68 -3.21 5.18 -0.57
N ALA A 69 -2.24 4.99 0.32
CA ALA A 69 -0.90 4.50 -0.02
C ALA A 69 -0.96 3.06 -0.56
N ARG A 70 -1.74 2.17 0.07
CA ARG A 70 -1.96 0.80 -0.44
C ARG A 70 -2.63 0.82 -1.82
N GLN A 71 -3.66 1.65 -2.01
CA GLN A 71 -4.34 1.78 -3.31
C GLN A 71 -3.39 2.29 -4.40
N ALA A 72 -2.48 3.21 -4.07
CA ALA A 72 -1.45 3.67 -5.01
C ALA A 72 -0.47 2.55 -5.38
N ALA A 73 -0.07 1.71 -4.41
CA ALA A 73 0.75 0.52 -4.67
C ALA A 73 0.02 -0.48 -5.57
N ASP A 74 -1.25 -0.78 -5.31
CA ASP A 74 -2.07 -1.68 -6.14
C ASP A 74 -2.14 -1.24 -7.60
N ILE A 75 -2.36 0.06 -7.85
CA ILE A 75 -2.40 0.62 -9.20
C ILE A 75 -1.03 0.50 -9.88
N ALA A 76 0.06 0.76 -9.15
CA ALA A 76 1.42 0.71 -9.68
C ALA A 76 1.88 -0.73 -10.03
N LEU A 77 1.39 -1.73 -9.28
CA LEU A 77 1.69 -3.15 -9.56
C LEU A 77 1.22 -3.59 -10.93
N THR A 78 0.06 -3.11 -11.36
CA THR A 78 -0.57 -3.50 -12.61
C THR A 78 -0.34 -2.48 -13.73
N GLU A 79 0.48 -1.46 -13.50
CA GLU A 79 0.83 -0.48 -14.52
C GLU A 79 1.50 -1.16 -15.72
N GLY A 80 0.90 -1.00 -16.90
CA GLY A 80 1.37 -1.63 -18.14
C GLY A 80 0.94 -3.09 -18.32
N TRP A 81 0.21 -3.68 -17.37
CA TRP A 81 -0.38 -5.00 -17.55
C TRP A 81 -1.60 -4.92 -18.48
N HIS A 82 -1.86 -5.99 -19.23
CA HIS A 82 -3.09 -6.08 -20.01
C HIS A 82 -4.34 -6.09 -19.10
N ASN A 83 -4.24 -6.67 -17.90
CA ASN A 83 -5.30 -6.65 -16.90
C ASN A 83 -4.88 -5.78 -15.71
N THR A 84 -5.38 -4.55 -15.66
CA THR A 84 -5.04 -3.54 -14.64
C THR A 84 -5.62 -3.83 -13.24
N GLY A 85 -6.52 -4.81 -13.12
CA GLY A 85 -6.97 -5.36 -11.84
C GLY A 85 -6.43 -6.77 -11.56
N GLY A 86 -5.38 -7.17 -12.29
CA GLY A 86 -4.87 -8.53 -12.27
C GLY A 86 -4.11 -8.91 -11.00
N ALA A 87 -3.77 -7.93 -10.15
CA ALA A 87 -3.03 -8.13 -8.92
C ALA A 87 -3.49 -7.17 -7.81
N SER A 88 -3.14 -7.53 -6.58
CA SER A 88 -3.29 -6.68 -5.39
C SER A 88 -2.22 -7.00 -4.36
N CYS A 89 -2.02 -6.08 -3.42
CA CYS A 89 -1.05 -6.20 -2.34
C CYS A 89 -1.53 -5.65 -1.00
N SER A 90 -0.82 -6.06 0.05
CA SER A 90 -0.67 -5.30 1.29
C SER A 90 0.66 -4.55 1.27
N ILE A 91 0.70 -3.44 2.00
CA ILE A 91 1.92 -2.71 2.30
C ILE A 91 2.28 -2.94 3.77
N VAL A 92 3.59 -2.97 4.09
CA VAL A 92 4.11 -3.15 5.45
C VAL A 92 5.20 -2.11 5.69
N ALA A 93 5.19 -1.43 6.84
CA ALA A 93 6.24 -0.48 7.19
C ALA A 93 7.46 -1.21 7.78
N GLY A 94 8.65 -0.90 7.26
CA GLY A 94 9.92 -1.50 7.71
C GLY A 94 10.98 -0.51 8.15
#